data_AF-A0A7S3UP58-F1
#
_entry.id   AF-A0A7S3UP58-F1
#
_cell.length_a   1.000
_cell.length_b   1.000
_cell.length_c   1.000
_cell.angle_alpha   90.00
_cell.angle_beta   90.00
_cell.angle_gamma   90.00
#
_symmetry.space_group_name_H-M   'P 1'
#
loop_
_entity.id
_entity.type
_entity.pdbx_description
1 polymer ?
#
loop_
_entity_poly.entity_id
_entity_poly.type
_entity_poly.pdbx_seq_one_letter_code
_entity_poly.pdbx_strand_id
1 'polypeptide(L)'
;LFIFGSKTKKRPFRLAVGRTFDHQLLDMEEMHVSNYMPASQFKAEAPRLGSKPLVIFQGDGFNSVPDLHHARSLLLDVFRGSQAKAVALDGLDHVVVFTAVEDPQEAGSHIICFRHYRMVFKRTGTKLPFVELNELGPRFD
;
A
#
# COMPACT_ATOMS: atom_id res chain seq x y z
N LEU A 1 13.44 9.61 -0.42
CA LEU A 1 12.27 9.04 0.29
C LEU A 1 12.65 8.77 1.73
N PHE A 2 11.77 9.10 2.67
CA PHE A 2 11.92 8.73 4.08
C PHE A 2 10.55 8.32 4.64
N ILE A 3 10.58 7.47 5.66
CA ILE A 3 9.42 7.11 6.48
C ILE A 3 9.85 7.26 7.94
N PHE A 4 9.10 8.06 8.69
CA PHE A 4 9.35 8.31 10.10
C PHE A 4 8.14 7.90 10.92
N GLY A 5 8.34 6.95 11.84
CA GLY A 5 7.34 6.53 12.79
C GLY A 5 7.47 7.29 14.11
N SER A 6 6.37 7.83 14.62
CA SER A 6 6.34 8.48 15.93
C SER A 6 5.11 8.10 16.75
N LYS A 7 5.25 8.23 18.07
CA LYS A 7 4.16 8.01 19.02
C LYS A 7 4.27 9.00 20.16
N THR A 8 3.21 9.77 20.38
CA THR A 8 3.08 10.65 21.56
C THR A 8 1.71 10.42 22.20
N LYS A 9 1.51 10.96 23.43
CA LYS A 9 0.21 10.89 24.09
C LYS A 9 -0.89 11.62 23.30
N LYS A 10 -0.56 12.75 22.65
CA LYS A 10 -1.51 13.53 21.83
C LYS A 10 -1.73 12.94 20.44
N ARG A 11 -0.67 12.38 19.85
CA ARG A 11 -0.68 11.78 18.51
C ARG A 11 -0.25 10.32 18.63
N PRO A 12 -1.19 9.40 18.95
CA PRO A 12 -0.89 7.99 18.95
C PRO A 12 -0.57 7.55 17.51
N PHE A 13 0.48 6.75 17.38
CA PHE A 13 0.98 6.10 16.17
C PHE A 13 0.78 6.87 14.85
N ARG A 14 1.83 7.59 14.44
CA ARG A 14 1.89 8.37 13.21
C ARG A 14 3.00 7.86 12.31
N LEU A 15 2.74 7.82 11.01
CA LEU A 15 3.74 7.63 9.98
C LEU A 15 3.81 8.89 9.13
N ALA A 16 4.95 9.57 9.17
CA ALA A 16 5.27 10.63 8.23
C ALA A 16 6.05 10.01 7.06
N VAL A 17 5.50 10.11 5.86
CA VAL A 17 6.14 9.67 4.62
C VAL A 17 6.50 10.91 3.83
N GLY A 18 7.68 10.96 3.23
CA GLY A 18 8.07 12.14 2.46
C GLY A 18 9.16 11.89 1.42
N ARG A 19 9.25 12.82 0.47
CA ARG A 19 10.26 12.84 -0.59
C ARG A 19 11.18 14.03 -0.42
N THR A 20 12.40 13.85 -0.88
CA THR A 20 13.39 14.91 -0.97
C THR A 20 13.80 15.09 -2.41
N PHE A 21 14.08 16.33 -2.81
CA PHE A 21 14.66 16.68 -4.09
C PHE A 21 15.87 17.57 -3.82
N ASP A 22 17.03 17.20 -4.35
CA ASP A 22 18.31 17.89 -4.09
C ASP A 22 18.57 18.13 -2.59
N HIS A 23 18.39 17.07 -1.79
CA HIS A 23 18.53 17.08 -0.33
C HIS A 23 17.57 18.02 0.44
N GLN A 24 16.63 18.68 -0.24
CA GLN A 24 15.58 19.49 0.36
C GLN A 24 14.26 18.73 0.42
N LEU A 25 13.39 19.07 1.37
CA LEU A 25 12.07 18.48 1.46
C LEU A 25 11.23 18.90 0.24
N LEU A 26 10.74 17.91 -0.52
CA LEU A 26 9.86 18.15 -1.65
C LEU A 26 8.40 18.17 -1.17
N ASP A 27 7.96 17.08 -0.55
CA ASP A 27 6.65 16.91 0.04
C ASP A 27 6.66 15.88 1.17
N MET A 28 5.64 15.95 2.03
CA MET A 28 5.47 15.07 3.18
C MET A 28 4.00 14.97 3.55
N GLU A 29 3.58 13.77 3.95
CA GLU A 29 2.24 13.51 4.47
C GLU A 29 2.33 12.72 5.78
N GLU A 30 1.61 13.19 6.81
CA GLU A 30 1.50 12.51 8.10
C GLU A 30 0.18 11.75 8.17
N MET A 31 0.26 10.43 8.25
CA MET A 31 -0.89 9.55 8.39
C MET A 31 -1.00 9.04 9.83
N HIS A 32 -2.23 9.02 10.35
CA HIS A 32 -2.55 8.23 11.54
C HIS A 32 -2.65 6.75 11.15
N VAL A 33 -2.05 5.86 11.94
CA VAL A 33 -2.19 4.42 11.72
C VAL A 33 -3.10 3.82 12.78
N SER A 34 -4.14 3.15 12.32
CA SER A 34 -5.15 2.46 13.09
C SER A 34 -5.27 0.99 12.62
N ASN A 35 -6.01 0.17 13.38
CA ASN A 35 -6.34 -1.22 13.05
C ASN A 35 -5.15 -2.10 12.60
N TYR A 36 -3.96 -1.85 13.16
CA TYR A 36 -2.74 -2.56 12.77
C TYR A 36 -2.79 -4.04 13.18
N MET A 37 -2.57 -4.93 12.21
CA MET A 37 -2.27 -6.34 12.41
C MET A 37 -0.92 -6.68 11.74
N PRO A 38 0.04 -7.24 12.49
CA PRO A 38 1.34 -7.59 11.95
C PRO A 38 1.26 -8.78 10.97
N ALA A 39 2.19 -8.85 10.01
CA ALA A 39 2.30 -9.94 9.04
C ALA A 39 2.38 -11.34 9.71
N SER A 40 2.93 -11.42 10.93
CA SER A 40 3.03 -12.68 11.69
C SER A 40 1.69 -13.30 12.11
N GLN A 41 0.58 -12.54 12.04
CA GLN A 41 -0.76 -13.07 12.30
C GLN A 41 -1.40 -13.73 11.07
N PHE A 42 -0.77 -13.61 9.90
CA PHE A 42 -1.27 -14.17 8.64
C PHE A 42 -0.53 -15.46 8.30
N LYS A 43 -1.21 -16.37 7.60
CA LYS A 43 -0.70 -17.71 7.27
C LYS A 43 -0.10 -17.81 5.86
N ALA A 44 -0.31 -16.80 5.02
CA ALA A 44 0.21 -16.82 3.65
C ALA A 44 1.75 -16.70 3.65
N GLU A 45 2.39 -17.38 2.70
CA GLU A 45 3.83 -17.31 2.51
C GLU A 45 4.29 -15.91 2.12
N ALA A 46 5.42 -15.46 2.69
CA ALA A 46 6.02 -14.17 2.37
C ALA A 46 6.36 -14.05 0.86
N PRO A 47 6.38 -12.83 0.29
CA PRO A 47 6.78 -12.65 -1.10
C PRO A 47 8.25 -13.00 -1.29
N ARG A 48 8.65 -13.36 -2.51
CA ARG A 48 10.07 -13.57 -2.80
C ARG A 48 10.84 -12.27 -2.61
N LEU A 49 12.05 -12.39 -2.06
CA LEU A 49 12.92 -11.24 -1.89
C LEU A 49 13.19 -10.58 -3.24
N GLY A 50 12.93 -9.28 -3.33
CA GLY A 50 13.14 -8.48 -4.55
C GLY A 50 12.06 -8.66 -5.62
N SER A 51 10.99 -9.43 -5.37
CA SER A 51 9.85 -9.44 -6.31
C SER A 51 9.15 -8.09 -6.31
N LYS A 52 8.63 -7.70 -7.48
CA LYS A 52 7.99 -6.40 -7.67
C LYS A 52 6.50 -6.51 -7.30
N PRO A 53 5.99 -5.72 -6.34
CA PRO A 53 4.57 -5.72 -6.03
C PRO A 53 3.75 -5.20 -7.21
N LEU A 54 2.58 -5.80 -7.43
CA LEU A 54 1.49 -5.08 -8.06
C LEU A 54 0.94 -4.07 -7.03
N VAL A 55 0.61 -2.86 -7.48
CA VAL A 55 0.06 -1.83 -6.61
C VAL A 55 -1.30 -1.41 -7.17
N ILE A 56 -2.34 -1.50 -6.35
CA ILE A 56 -3.71 -1.15 -6.71
C ILE A 56 -4.18 -0.03 -5.80
N PHE A 57 -4.76 1.02 -6.41
CA PHE A 57 -5.47 2.07 -5.70
C PHE A 57 -6.96 1.96 -6.04
N GLN A 58 -7.81 1.86 -5.02
CA GLN A 58 -9.25 1.71 -5.13
C GLN A 58 -9.95 2.90 -4.45
N GLY A 59 -11.08 3.33 -5.03
CA GLY A 59 -11.87 4.45 -4.52
C GLY A 59 -11.59 5.76 -5.25
N ASP A 60 -12.66 6.50 -5.54
CA ASP A 60 -12.59 7.74 -6.33
C ASP A 60 -11.90 8.88 -5.59
N GLY A 61 -11.81 8.79 -4.25
CA GLY A 61 -11.12 9.77 -3.40
C GLY A 61 -9.69 10.05 -3.87
N PHE A 62 -8.98 9.02 -4.36
CA PHE A 62 -7.63 9.17 -4.91
C PHE A 62 -7.53 10.06 -6.17
N ASN A 63 -8.64 10.35 -6.84
CA ASN A 63 -8.71 11.24 -8.00
C ASN A 63 -9.43 12.56 -7.66
N SER A 64 -10.37 12.56 -6.72
CA SER A 64 -11.22 13.71 -6.42
C SER A 64 -10.76 14.54 -5.21
N VAL A 65 -10.05 13.93 -4.26
CA VAL A 65 -9.61 14.58 -3.02
C VAL A 65 -8.12 14.93 -3.15
N PRO A 66 -7.73 16.21 -3.04
CA PRO A 66 -6.34 16.63 -3.22
C PRO A 66 -5.35 15.88 -2.33
N ASP A 67 -5.65 15.73 -1.03
CA ASP A 67 -4.77 15.06 -0.07
C ASP A 67 -4.56 13.58 -0.46
N LEU A 68 -5.65 12.85 -0.77
CA LEU A 68 -5.54 11.47 -1.23
C LEU A 68 -4.80 11.35 -2.57
N HIS A 69 -4.95 12.30 -3.48
CA HIS A 69 -4.20 12.32 -4.73
C HIS A 69 -2.69 12.47 -4.46
N HIS A 70 -2.30 13.31 -3.50
CA HIS A 70 -0.92 13.40 -3.02
C HIS A 70 -0.45 12.10 -2.36
N ALA A 71 -1.26 11.51 -1.46
CA ALA A 71 -0.99 10.24 -0.81
C ALA A 71 -0.74 9.12 -1.83
N ARG A 72 -1.57 9.05 -2.89
CA ARG A 72 -1.40 8.09 -3.99
C ARG A 72 -0.04 8.23 -4.66
N SER A 73 0.37 9.45 -5.00
CA SER A 73 1.66 9.72 -5.64
C SER A 73 2.83 9.29 -4.75
N LEU A 74 2.74 9.62 -3.47
CA LEU A 74 3.75 9.32 -2.47
C LEU A 74 3.86 7.80 -2.19
N LEU A 75 2.73 7.14 -1.93
CA LEU A 75 2.65 5.70 -1.66
C LEU A 75 3.07 4.89 -2.90
N LEU A 76 2.69 5.31 -4.11
CA LEU A 76 3.16 4.66 -5.32
C LEU A 76 4.68 4.69 -5.42
N ASP A 77 5.33 5.82 -5.08
CA ASP A 77 6.78 5.94 -5.10
C ASP A 77 7.47 5.07 -4.04
N VAL A 78 6.83 4.87 -2.89
CA VAL A 78 7.31 3.96 -1.83
C VAL A 78 7.29 2.50 -2.31
N PHE A 79 6.20 2.05 -2.93
CA PHE A 79 5.99 0.62 -3.23
C PHE A 79 6.41 0.19 -4.64
N ARG A 80 6.51 1.09 -5.63
CA ARG A 80 6.78 0.71 -7.03
C ARG A 80 8.17 0.10 -7.29
N GLY A 81 9.13 0.34 -6.39
CA GLY A 81 10.52 -0.08 -6.56
C GLY A 81 11.16 0.49 -7.83
N SER A 82 12.07 -0.27 -8.46
CA SER A 82 12.74 0.14 -9.69
C SER A 82 11.82 0.13 -10.91
N GLN A 83 12.05 1.04 -11.87
CA GLN A 83 11.36 1.02 -13.15
C GLN A 83 11.87 -0.17 -13.98
N ALA A 84 10.96 -1.07 -14.34
CA ALA A 84 11.27 -2.28 -15.11
C ALA A 84 10.57 -2.20 -16.47
N LYS A 85 11.31 -2.48 -17.54
CA LYS A 85 10.76 -2.53 -18.91
C LYS A 85 9.97 -3.81 -19.19
N ALA A 86 10.29 -4.88 -18.46
CA ALA A 86 9.64 -6.17 -18.51
C ALA A 86 9.60 -6.76 -17.11
N VAL A 87 8.60 -7.61 -16.85
CA VAL A 87 8.43 -8.31 -15.57
C VAL A 87 8.34 -9.80 -15.87
N ALA A 88 9.08 -10.61 -15.11
CA ALA A 88 8.99 -12.05 -15.20
C ALA A 88 7.67 -12.51 -14.56
N LEU A 89 6.92 -13.37 -15.25
CA LEU A 89 5.58 -13.79 -14.80
C LEU A 89 5.64 -14.54 -13.47
N ASP A 90 6.70 -15.32 -13.26
CA ASP A 90 6.97 -15.98 -12.00
C ASP A 90 7.20 -14.97 -10.87
N GLY A 91 7.67 -13.76 -11.15
CA GLY A 91 7.86 -12.66 -10.19
C GLY A 91 6.57 -11.93 -9.79
N LEU A 92 5.44 -12.17 -10.44
CA LEU A 92 4.15 -11.56 -10.10
C LEU A 92 3.47 -12.33 -8.98
N ASP A 93 3.82 -12.02 -7.73
CA ASP A 93 3.56 -12.97 -6.66
C ASP A 93 2.90 -12.37 -5.42
N HIS A 94 2.79 -11.04 -5.39
CA HIS A 94 2.05 -10.32 -4.37
C HIS A 94 1.49 -9.01 -4.92
N VAL A 95 0.46 -8.52 -4.24
CA VAL A 95 -0.21 -7.27 -4.55
C VAL A 95 -0.45 -6.48 -3.26
N VAL A 96 -0.12 -5.20 -3.33
CA VAL A 96 -0.46 -4.20 -2.32
C VAL A 96 -1.67 -3.42 -2.81
N VAL A 97 -2.67 -3.29 -1.95
CA VAL A 97 -3.93 -2.62 -2.24
C VAL A 97 -4.13 -1.49 -1.24
N PHE A 98 -4.38 -0.31 -1.78
CA PHE A 98 -4.82 0.87 -1.04
C PHE A 98 -6.27 1.15 -1.40
N THR A 99 -7.14 1.23 -0.41
CA THR A 99 -8.55 1.57 -0.61
C THR A 99 -8.87 2.84 0.14
N ALA A 100 -9.28 3.89 -0.58
CA ALA A 100 -9.76 5.13 0.02
C ALA A 100 -11.26 5.00 0.35
N VAL A 101 -11.62 5.27 1.60
CA VAL A 101 -13.01 5.31 2.07
C VAL A 101 -13.25 6.61 2.85
N GLU A 102 -14.49 7.09 2.88
CA GLU A 102 -14.87 8.18 3.78
C GLU A 102 -14.85 7.70 5.23
N ASP A 103 -14.36 8.55 6.13
CA ASP A 103 -14.35 8.25 7.56
C ASP A 103 -15.78 8.30 8.12
N PRO A 104 -16.30 7.19 8.68
CA PRO A 104 -17.64 7.17 9.27
C PRO A 104 -17.78 8.09 10.50
N GLN A 105 -16.66 8.45 11.14
CA GLN A 105 -16.64 9.22 12.39
C GLN A 105 -16.47 10.73 12.16
N GLU A 106 -15.88 11.12 11.02
CA GLU A 106 -15.56 12.51 10.71
C GLU A 106 -15.89 12.82 9.23
N ALA A 107 -17.01 13.51 9.01
CA ALA A 107 -17.45 13.88 7.67
C ALA A 107 -16.40 14.77 6.96
N GLY A 108 -16.00 14.39 5.75
CA GLY A 108 -14.95 15.07 4.99
C GLY A 108 -13.53 14.58 5.28
N SER A 109 -13.36 13.65 6.23
CA SER A 109 -12.11 12.90 6.41
C SER A 109 -12.13 11.59 5.62
N HIS A 110 -10.94 11.07 5.33
CA HIS A 110 -10.77 9.85 4.56
C HIS A 110 -9.77 8.90 5.22
N ILE A 111 -10.04 7.60 5.10
CA ILE A 111 -9.19 6.52 5.60
C ILE A 111 -8.59 5.78 4.40
N ILE A 112 -7.31 5.43 4.48
CA ILE A 112 -6.63 4.61 3.47
C ILE A 112 -6.38 3.21 4.05
N CYS A 113 -7.24 2.25 3.69
CA CYS A 113 -7.01 0.86 4.06
C CYS A 113 -5.83 0.27 3.29
N PHE A 114 -4.77 -0.15 3.98
CA PHE A 114 -3.65 -0.89 3.41
C PHE A 114 -3.86 -2.40 3.57
N ARG A 115 -3.82 -3.13 2.46
CA ARG A 115 -3.88 -4.60 2.44
C ARG A 115 -2.77 -5.16 1.56
N HIS A 116 -2.22 -6.29 1.98
CA HIS A 116 -1.15 -6.97 1.27
C HIS A 116 -1.50 -8.45 1.08
N TYR A 117 -1.53 -8.90 -0.16
CA TYR A 117 -1.95 -10.25 -0.53
C TYR A 117 -0.90 -10.98 -1.34
N ARG A 118 -0.78 -12.29 -1.07
CA ARG A 118 -0.14 -13.27 -1.94
C ARG A 118 -1.05 -13.57 -3.13
N MET A 119 -0.46 -13.64 -4.33
CA MET A 119 -1.17 -14.09 -5.53
C MET A 119 -0.92 -15.58 -5.75
N VAL A 120 -2.00 -16.34 -5.97
CA VAL A 120 -1.95 -17.76 -6.32
C VAL A 120 -2.65 -17.97 -7.65
N PHE A 121 -1.92 -18.48 -8.64
CA PHE A 121 -2.46 -18.77 -9.97
C PHE A 121 -2.94 -20.22 -10.04
N LYS A 122 -4.24 -20.41 -10.21
CA LYS A 122 -4.86 -21.72 -10.45
C LYS A 122 -5.02 -21.95 -11.94
N ARG A 123 -4.71 -23.16 -12.39
CA ARG A 123 -4.87 -23.57 -13.79
C ARG A 123 -6.35 -23.55 -14.15
N THR A 124 -6.64 -23.01 -15.34
CA THR A 124 -7.96 -23.03 -15.97
C THR A 124 -7.88 -23.82 -17.28
N GLY A 125 -9.03 -24.05 -17.92
CA GLY A 125 -9.10 -24.61 -19.28
C GLY A 125 -8.75 -23.59 -20.38
N THR A 126 -8.40 -22.35 -20.04
CA THR A 126 -8.08 -21.28 -20.99
C THR A 126 -6.61 -20.87 -20.87
N LYS A 127 -6.18 -19.90 -21.69
CA LYS A 127 -4.82 -19.35 -21.62
C LYS A 127 -4.57 -18.49 -20.37
N LEU A 128 -5.62 -17.97 -19.72
CA LEU A 128 -5.50 -17.06 -18.58
C LEU A 128 -5.77 -17.82 -17.28
N PRO A 129 -4.86 -17.75 -16.28
CA PRO A 129 -5.06 -18.40 -15.00
C PRO A 129 -6.16 -17.71 -14.19
N PHE A 130 -6.78 -18.45 -13.27
CA PHE A 130 -7.62 -17.88 -12.24
C PHE A 130 -6.71 -17.39 -11.10
N VAL A 131 -6.90 -16.16 -10.65
CA VAL A 131 -6.06 -15.55 -9.59
C VAL A 131 -6.85 -15.56 -8.29
N GLU A 132 -6.29 -16.23 -7.27
CA GLU A 132 -6.77 -16.18 -5.89
C GLU A 132 -5.82 -15.30 -5.07
N LEU A 133 -6.40 -14.52 -4.15
CA LEU A 133 -5.65 -13.64 -3.24
C LEU A 133 -5.73 -14.19 -1.83
N ASN A 134 -4.56 -14.47 -1.24
CA ASN A 134 -4.45 -14.90 0.15
C ASN A 134 -3.78 -13.79 0.96
N GLU A 135 -4.38 -13.37 2.07
CA GLU A 135 -3.85 -12.23 2.81
C GLU A 135 -2.55 -12.57 3.54
N LEU A 136 -1.58 -11.68 3.39
CA LEU A 136 -0.19 -11.81 3.87
C LEU A 136 0.13 -10.82 4.98
N GLY A 137 -0.50 -9.65 4.95
CA GLY A 137 -0.22 -8.56 5.87
C GLY A 137 1.14 -7.87 5.63
N PRO A 138 1.50 -6.85 6.44
CA PRO A 138 0.70 -6.30 7.52
C PRO A 138 -0.60 -5.68 6.99
N ARG A 139 -1.59 -5.55 7.87
CA ARG A 139 -2.85 -4.85 7.62
C ARG A 139 -2.89 -3.62 8.52
N PHE A 140 -3.29 -2.48 7.99
CA PHE A 140 -3.57 -1.28 8.78
C PHE A 140 -4.45 -0.33 7.98
N ASP A 141 -5.03 0.64 8.68
CA ASP A 141 -5.90 1.68 8.12
C ASP A 141 -5.40 3.08 8.54
#